data_AF-A0A163EEA2-F1
#
_entry.id   AF-A0A163EEA2-F1
#
_cell.length_a   1.000
_cell.length_b   1.000
_cell.length_c   1.000
_cell.angle_alpha   90.00
_cell.angle_beta   90.00
_cell.angle_gamma   90.00
#
_symmetry.space_group_name_H-M   'P 1'
#
loop_
_entity.id
_entity.type
_entity.pdbx_description
1 polymer ?
#
loop_
_entity_poly.entity_id
_entity_poly.type
_entity_poly.pdbx_seq_one_letter_code
_entity_poly.pdbx_strand_id
1 'polypeptide(L)'
;MFTDQLREAIEDKYKAYYLYKSMASLTNDRYWLDFFQHAIDDEKSHYEMFQQLYYMLTGDYVQSLRKPGPVDNLKGALKQAIRDELEATDKYKLMMLESPLQEGINPLFIAMHDEMEHAIRFSMMYNAI
;
A
#
# COMPACT_ATOMS: atom_id res chain seq x y z
N MET A 1 13.21 9.50 -11.69
CA MET A 1 13.62 8.24 -12.36
C MET A 1 12.98 7.07 -11.64
N PHE A 2 13.00 5.84 -12.19
CA PHE A 2 12.36 4.64 -11.60
C PHE A 2 12.66 4.47 -10.10
N THR A 3 13.90 4.67 -9.68
CA THR A 3 14.33 4.59 -8.28
C THR A 3 13.67 5.64 -7.38
N ASP A 4 13.35 6.84 -7.89
CA ASP A 4 12.59 7.84 -7.13
C ASP A 4 11.14 7.40 -6.91
N GLN A 5 10.50 6.85 -7.94
CA GLN A 5 9.15 6.32 -7.85
C GLN A 5 9.09 5.13 -6.89
N LEU A 6 10.11 4.28 -6.88
CA LEU A 6 10.23 3.16 -5.95
C LEU A 6 10.45 3.64 -4.52
N ARG A 7 11.28 4.65 -4.30
CA ARG A 7 11.47 5.28 -2.98
C ARG A 7 10.16 5.88 -2.45
N GLU A 8 9.40 6.54 -3.31
CA GLU A 8 8.07 7.06 -2.95
C GLU A 8 7.11 5.92 -2.62
N ALA A 9 7.07 4.86 -3.45
CA ALA A 9 6.24 3.68 -3.19
C ALA A 9 6.55 3.03 -1.84
N ILE A 10 7.82 2.94 -1.44
CA ILE A 10 8.23 2.41 -0.14
C ILE A 10 7.66 3.25 1.02
N GLU A 11 7.73 4.58 0.90
CA GLU A 11 7.16 5.50 1.88
C GLU A 11 5.63 5.40 1.93
N ASP A 12 4.98 5.26 0.77
CA ASP A 12 3.52 5.13 0.67
C ASP A 12 3.04 3.85 1.35
N LYS A 13 3.68 2.71 1.08
CA LYS A 13 3.34 1.40 1.69
C LYS A 13 3.63 1.35 3.18
N TYR A 14 4.71 1.99 3.62
CA TYR A 14 4.95 2.20 5.04
C TYR A 14 3.84 3.01 5.71
N LYS A 15 3.32 4.07 5.06
CA LYS A 15 2.21 4.88 5.59
C LYS A 15 0.90 4.10 5.60
N ALA A 16 0.55 3.43 4.52
CA ALA A 16 -0.67 2.65 4.37
C ALA A 16 -0.77 1.58 5.48
N TYR A 17 0.32 0.85 5.75
CA TYR A 17 0.40 -0.09 6.87
C TYR A 17 -0.07 0.48 8.21
N TYR A 18 0.39 1.68 8.57
CA TYR A 18 0.00 2.32 9.83
C TYR A 18 -1.38 2.97 9.77
N LEU A 19 -1.76 3.51 8.62
CA LEU A 19 -3.09 4.07 8.40
C LEU A 19 -4.15 3.00 8.60
N TYR A 20 -3.98 1.82 8.00
CA TYR A 20 -4.94 0.73 8.09
C TYR A 20 -5.03 0.16 9.50
N LYS A 21 -3.92 0.11 10.26
CA LYS A 21 -3.96 -0.16 11.71
C LYS A 21 -4.79 0.85 12.48
N SER A 22 -4.65 2.13 12.16
CA SER A 22 -5.45 3.17 12.79
C SER A 22 -6.93 3.04 12.44
N MET A 23 -7.26 2.74 11.18
CA MET A 23 -8.64 2.55 10.71
C MET A 23 -9.29 1.31 11.35
N ALA A 24 -8.55 0.20 11.46
CA ALA A 24 -9.00 -1.02 12.13
C ALA A 24 -9.42 -0.76 13.58
N SER A 25 -8.76 0.18 14.28
CA SER A 25 -9.12 0.55 15.66
C SER A 25 -10.45 1.31 15.78
N LEU A 26 -11.03 1.78 14.67
CA LEU A 26 -12.28 2.53 14.62
C LEU A 26 -13.52 1.64 14.37
N THR A 27 -13.35 0.33 14.25
CA THR A 27 -14.45 -0.63 14.08
C THR A 27 -14.28 -1.84 15.00
N ASN A 28 -15.39 -2.43 15.43
CA ASN A 28 -15.42 -3.71 16.15
C ASN A 28 -16.06 -4.83 15.33
N ASP A 29 -16.48 -4.54 14.10
CA ASP A 29 -17.07 -5.53 13.20
C ASP A 29 -15.98 -6.47 12.69
N ARG A 30 -16.10 -7.77 13.01
CA ARG A 30 -15.12 -8.78 12.63
C ARG A 30 -14.95 -8.90 11.12
N TYR A 31 -16.03 -8.74 10.35
CA TYR A 31 -15.96 -8.84 8.90
C TYR A 31 -15.10 -7.73 8.30
N TRP A 32 -15.24 -6.50 8.81
CA TRP A 32 -14.41 -5.37 8.39
C TRP A 32 -12.98 -5.43 8.96
N LEU A 33 -12.80 -5.97 10.17
CA LEU A 33 -11.48 -6.19 10.74
C LEU A 33 -10.65 -7.17 9.89
N ASP A 34 -11.26 -8.21 9.32
CA ASP A 34 -10.57 -9.14 8.42
C ASP A 34 -10.09 -8.43 7.14
N PHE A 35 -10.85 -7.46 6.61
CA PHE A 35 -10.41 -6.65 5.47
C PHE A 35 -9.19 -5.81 5.80
N PHE A 36 -9.19 -5.15 6.96
CA PHE A 36 -8.02 -4.38 7.39
C PHE A 36 -6.82 -5.26 7.69
N GLN A 37 -7.01 -6.39 8.37
CA GLN A 37 -5.90 -7.28 8.72
C GLN A 37 -5.22 -7.80 7.45
N HIS A 38 -5.99 -8.20 6.44
CA HIS A 38 -5.46 -8.60 5.15
C HIS A 38 -4.60 -7.48 4.52
N ALA A 39 -5.17 -6.28 4.34
CA ALA A 39 -4.44 -5.17 3.76
C ALA A 39 -3.20 -4.79 4.59
N ILE A 40 -3.25 -4.84 5.92
CA ILE A 40 -2.09 -4.57 6.79
C ILE A 40 -0.95 -5.57 6.52
N ASP A 41 -1.27 -6.84 6.32
CA ASP A 41 -0.25 -7.86 6.06
C ASP A 41 0.35 -7.71 4.66
N ASP A 42 -0.48 -7.40 3.67
CA ASP A 42 -0.05 -7.17 2.28
C ASP A 42 0.80 -5.90 2.17
N GLU A 43 0.37 -4.79 2.78
CA GLU A 43 1.11 -3.53 2.83
C GLU A 43 2.52 -3.68 3.43
N LYS A 44 2.63 -4.51 4.47
CA LYS A 44 3.93 -4.85 5.06
C LYS A 44 4.79 -5.64 4.09
N SER A 45 4.21 -6.62 3.40
CA SER A 45 4.89 -7.41 2.38
C SER A 45 5.36 -6.53 1.21
N HIS A 46 4.50 -5.62 0.72
CA HIS A 46 4.83 -4.68 -0.36
C HIS A 46 6.00 -3.79 0.03
N TYR A 47 5.97 -3.22 1.24
CA TYR A 47 7.07 -2.45 1.79
C TYR A 47 8.39 -3.24 1.79
N GLU A 48 8.38 -4.48 2.29
CA GLU A 48 9.57 -5.34 2.37
C GLU A 48 10.10 -5.71 0.97
N MET A 49 9.21 -6.07 0.03
CA MET A 49 9.57 -6.37 -1.36
C MET A 49 10.16 -5.16 -2.08
N PHE A 50 9.57 -3.98 -1.92
CA PHE A 50 10.07 -2.76 -2.55
C PHE A 50 11.40 -2.29 -1.93
N GLN A 51 11.59 -2.43 -0.62
CA GLN A 51 12.88 -2.22 0.03
C GLN A 51 13.96 -3.13 -0.56
N GLN A 52 13.65 -4.41 -0.77
CA GLN A 52 14.58 -5.34 -1.39
C GLN A 52 14.90 -4.97 -2.84
N LEU A 53 13.90 -4.60 -3.64
CA LEU A 53 14.11 -4.14 -5.01
C LEU A 53 14.96 -2.85 -5.06
N TYR A 54 14.73 -1.92 -4.15
CA TYR A 54 15.48 -0.67 -4.06
C TYR A 54 16.95 -0.95 -3.68
N TYR A 55 17.19 -1.85 -2.74
CA TYR A 55 18.53 -2.32 -2.40
C TYR A 55 19.25 -2.96 -3.59
N MET A 56 18.57 -3.81 -4.37
CA MET A 56 19.16 -4.40 -5.58
C MET A 56 19.59 -3.35 -6.62
N LEU A 57 18.87 -2.22 -6.69
CA LEU A 57 19.14 -1.15 -7.65
C LEU A 57 20.20 -0.15 -7.17
N THR A 58 20.32 0.05 -5.86
CA THR A 58 21.06 1.19 -5.31
C THR A 58 22.18 0.78 -4.34
N GLY A 59 22.11 -0.43 -3.78
CA GLY A 59 23.00 -0.87 -2.70
C GLY A 59 22.57 -0.41 -1.30
N ASP A 60 21.49 0.36 -1.16
CA ASP A 60 21.01 0.91 0.11
C ASP A 60 19.52 0.62 0.33
N TYR A 61 19.06 0.70 1.58
CA TYR A 61 17.63 0.67 1.92
C TYR A 61 17.11 2.09 2.15
N VAL A 62 15.85 2.37 1.83
CA VAL A 62 15.24 3.66 2.18
C VAL A 62 15.12 3.76 3.70
N GLN A 63 15.66 4.85 4.26
CA GLN A 63 15.70 5.14 5.69
C GLN A 63 14.80 6.33 6.03
N SER A 64 14.57 6.53 7.34
CA SER A 64 13.88 7.73 7.88
C SER A 64 12.44 7.92 7.40
N LEU A 65 11.70 6.82 7.24
CA LEU A 65 10.30 6.82 6.80
C LEU A 65 9.38 7.45 7.84
N ARG A 66 8.36 8.20 7.40
CA ARG A 66 7.49 8.94 8.30
C ARG A 66 6.23 8.18 8.60
N LYS A 67 6.06 7.81 9.87
CA LYS A 67 4.82 7.20 10.36
C LYS A 67 3.70 8.26 10.37
N PRO A 68 2.54 8.00 9.74
CA PRO A 68 1.41 8.92 9.79
C PRO A 68 0.80 8.98 11.21
N GLY A 69 0.14 10.08 11.52
CA GLY A 69 -0.69 10.20 12.73
C GLY A 69 -1.93 9.31 12.66
N PRO A 70 -2.61 9.06 13.80
CA PRO A 70 -3.85 8.32 13.81
C PRO A 70 -4.97 9.10 13.10
N VAL A 71 -5.96 8.37 12.58
CA VAL A 71 -7.21 8.91 12.05
C VAL A 71 -8.35 8.68 13.03
N ASP A 72 -9.34 9.58 13.02
CA ASP A 72 -10.53 9.54 13.86
C ASP A 72 -11.85 9.40 13.07
N ASN A 73 -11.83 9.64 11.77
CA ASN A 73 -12.96 9.51 10.87
C ASN A 73 -12.76 8.35 9.87
N LEU A 74 -13.35 7.19 10.20
CA LEU A 74 -13.21 5.97 9.40
C LEU A 74 -13.74 6.13 7.97
N LYS A 75 -14.93 6.73 7.79
CA LYS A 75 -15.55 6.90 6.47
C LYS A 75 -14.75 7.86 5.59
N GLY A 76 -14.24 8.94 6.18
CA GLY A 76 -13.33 9.87 5.50
C GLY A 76 -12.01 9.19 5.09
N ALA A 77 -11.42 8.42 6.00
CA ALA A 77 -10.18 7.68 5.75
C ALA A 77 -10.36 6.62 4.65
N LEU A 78 -11.46 5.87 4.65
CA LEU A 78 -11.79 4.91 3.59
C LEU A 78 -11.89 5.57 2.22
N LYS A 79 -12.56 6.74 2.13
CA LYS A 79 -12.68 7.48 0.86
C LYS A 79 -11.31 7.84 0.28
N GLN A 80 -10.39 8.25 1.14
CA GLN A 80 -9.03 8.58 0.72
C GLN A 80 -8.25 7.31 0.35
N ALA A 81 -8.29 6.27 1.19
CA ALA A 81 -7.63 4.99 0.93
C ALA A 81 -8.05 4.38 -0.40
N ILE A 82 -9.35 4.36 -0.73
CA ILE A 82 -9.84 3.86 -2.04
C ILE A 82 -9.16 4.59 -3.20
N ARG A 83 -9.03 5.92 -3.10
CA ARG A 83 -8.37 6.71 -4.13
C ARG A 83 -6.88 6.38 -4.22
N ASP A 84 -6.20 6.33 -3.08
CA ASP A 84 -4.77 6.06 -3.01
C ASP A 84 -4.44 4.67 -3.57
N GLU A 85 -5.26 3.66 -3.30
CA GLU A 85 -5.06 2.29 -3.82
C GLU A 85 -5.30 2.18 -5.33
N LEU A 86 -6.29 2.92 -5.87
CA LEU A 86 -6.48 2.99 -7.32
C LEU A 86 -5.31 3.70 -8.00
N GLU A 87 -4.82 4.81 -7.42
CA GLU A 87 -3.65 5.52 -7.94
C GLU A 87 -2.37 4.64 -7.84
N ALA A 88 -2.21 3.87 -6.77
CA ALA A 88 -1.12 2.91 -6.59
C ALA A 88 -1.18 1.77 -7.62
N THR A 89 -2.37 1.24 -7.91
CA THR A 89 -2.60 0.25 -8.97
C THR A 89 -2.05 0.74 -10.31
N ASP A 90 -2.41 1.97 -10.70
CA ASP A 90 -1.93 2.56 -11.95
C ASP A 90 -0.43 2.84 -11.94
N LYS A 91 0.10 3.32 -10.81
CA LYS A 91 1.54 3.56 -10.63
C LYS A 91 2.35 2.28 -10.79
N TYR A 92 1.95 1.19 -10.12
CA TYR A 92 2.68 -0.08 -10.18
C TYR A 92 2.59 -0.77 -11.51
N LYS A 93 1.46 -0.64 -12.23
CA LYS A 93 1.36 -1.06 -13.63
C LYS A 93 2.43 -0.40 -14.50
N LEU A 94 2.60 0.93 -14.39
CA LEU A 94 3.60 1.65 -15.17
C LEU A 94 5.02 1.27 -14.74
N MET A 95 5.29 1.26 -13.44
CA MET A 95 6.59 0.85 -12.92
C MET A 95 6.95 -0.58 -13.35
N MET A 96 6.01 -1.51 -13.39
CA MET A 96 6.25 -2.88 -13.84
C MET A 96 6.74 -2.90 -15.30
N LEU A 97 6.11 -2.12 -16.17
CA LEU A 97 6.49 -2.03 -17.60
C LEU A 97 7.83 -1.32 -17.81
N GLU A 98 8.21 -0.43 -16.89
CA GLU A 98 9.44 0.37 -16.96
C GLU A 98 10.57 -0.19 -16.09
N SER A 99 10.36 -1.34 -15.46
CA SER A 99 11.32 -1.87 -14.49
C SER A 99 12.67 -2.16 -15.15
N PRO A 100 13.78 -1.62 -14.63
CA PRO A 100 15.10 -1.86 -15.19
C PRO A 100 15.65 -3.26 -14.86
N LEU A 101 14.98 -4.01 -13.97
CA LEU A 101 15.35 -5.35 -13.54
C LEU A 101 14.17 -6.30 -13.69
N GLN A 102 14.43 -7.52 -14.16
CA GLN A 102 13.39 -8.54 -14.29
C GLN A 102 12.80 -8.92 -12.92
N GLU A 103 13.60 -8.85 -11.86
CA GLU A 103 13.21 -9.12 -10.48
C GLU A 103 12.22 -8.08 -9.94
N GLY A 104 12.10 -6.91 -10.58
CA GLY A 104 11.09 -5.91 -10.22
C GLY A 104 9.68 -6.26 -10.68
N ILE A 105 9.53 -7.16 -11.66
CA ILE A 105 8.22 -7.49 -12.25
C ILE A 105 7.30 -8.14 -11.22
N ASN A 106 7.77 -9.15 -10.48
CA ASN A 106 6.91 -9.89 -9.54
C ASN A 106 6.42 -9.02 -8.37
N PRO A 107 7.29 -8.28 -7.64
CA PRO A 107 6.84 -7.36 -6.58
C PRO A 107 5.81 -6.35 -7.05
N LEU A 108 6.01 -5.76 -8.22
CA LEU A 108 5.11 -4.74 -8.76
C LEU A 108 3.79 -5.34 -9.24
N PHE A 109 3.82 -6.55 -9.82
CA PHE A 109 2.61 -7.27 -10.23
C PHE A 109 1.75 -7.64 -9.01
N ILE A 110 2.37 -8.18 -7.96
CA ILE A 110 1.68 -8.56 -6.72
C ILE A 110 1.02 -7.33 -6.11
N ALA A 111 1.80 -6.28 -5.81
CA ALA A 111 1.28 -5.06 -5.20
C ALA A 111 0.18 -4.42 -6.05
N MET A 112 0.35 -4.33 -7.38
CA MET A 112 -0.69 -3.80 -8.29
C MET A 112 -2.03 -4.55 -8.14
N HIS A 113 -1.99 -5.87 -8.05
CA HIS A 113 -3.20 -6.69 -7.93
C HIS A 113 -3.85 -6.55 -6.56
N ASP A 114 -3.04 -6.55 -5.51
CA ASP A 114 -3.49 -6.45 -4.13
C ASP A 114 -4.08 -5.05 -3.88
N GLU A 115 -3.49 -3.97 -4.41
CA GLU A 115 -4.07 -2.62 -4.31
C GLU A 115 -5.45 -2.50 -4.97
N MET A 116 -5.61 -3.12 -6.14
CA MET A 116 -6.90 -3.17 -6.81
C MET A 116 -7.94 -3.91 -5.95
N GLU A 117 -7.52 -4.98 -5.28
CA GLU A 117 -8.36 -5.72 -4.35
C GLU A 117 -8.71 -4.88 -3.10
N HIS A 118 -7.73 -4.19 -2.50
CA HIS A 118 -7.92 -3.28 -1.37
C HIS A 118 -8.97 -2.21 -1.71
N ALA A 119 -8.86 -1.58 -2.89
CA ALA A 119 -9.82 -0.58 -3.36
C ALA A 119 -11.25 -1.14 -3.43
N ILE A 120 -11.43 -2.39 -3.88
CA ILE A 120 -12.74 -3.06 -3.95
C ILE A 120 -13.28 -3.31 -2.53
N ARG A 121 -12.47 -3.89 -1.64
CA ARG A 121 -12.85 -4.19 -0.25
C ARG A 121 -13.21 -2.92 0.53
N PHE A 122 -12.38 -1.87 0.43
CA PHE A 122 -12.64 -0.60 1.08
C PHE A 122 -13.83 0.14 0.47
N SER A 123 -14.07 0.02 -0.84
CA SER A 123 -15.29 0.55 -1.48
C SER A 123 -16.55 -0.13 -0.96
N MET A 124 -16.53 -1.46 -0.78
CA MET A 124 -17.64 -2.18 -0.17
C MET A 124 -17.91 -1.66 1.25
N MET A 125 -16.86 -1.54 2.06
CA MET A 125 -16.98 -1.04 3.42
C MET A 125 -17.50 0.41 3.47
N TYR A 126 -16.96 1.32 2.65
CA TYR A 126 -17.36 2.74 2.60
C TYR A 126 -18.85 2.93 2.29
N ASN A 127 -19.42 2.07 1.44
CA ASN A 127 -20.83 2.10 1.09
C ASN A 127 -21.74 1.42 2.12
N ALA A 128 -21.18 0.57 2.99
CA ALA A 128 -21.92 -0.15 4.03
C ALA A 128 -22.00 0.60 5.37
N ILE A 129 -21.04 1.49 5.66
CA ILE A 129 -20.96 2.26 6.93
C ILE A 129 -21.47 3.69 6.81
#